data_AF-E6VB93-F1
#
_entry.id   AF-E6VB93-F1
#
_cell.length_a   1.000
_cell.length_b   1.000
_cell.length_c   1.000
_cell.angle_alpha   90.00
_cell.angle_beta   90.00
_cell.angle_gamma   90.00
#
_symmetry.space_group_name_H-M   'P 1'
#
loop_
_entity.id
_entity.type
_entity.pdbx_description
1 polymer ?
#
loop_
_entity_poly.entity_id
_entity_poly.type
_entity_poly.pdbx_seq_one_letter_code
_entity_poly.pdbx_strand_id
1 'polypeptide(L)' 'MKRKSLGIGTGLAVGVAIGLVIDNIGMGIGIGLALGIALSLAIDEKDK' A
#
# COMPACT_ATOMS: atom_id res chain seq x y z
N MET A 1 12.10 -11.59 -3.33
CA MET A 1 12.32 -10.12 -3.33
C MET A 1 11.43 -9.34 -4.30
N LYS A 2 10.98 -9.89 -5.45
CA LYS A 2 10.17 -9.14 -6.44
C LYS A 2 8.72 -8.82 -6.03
N ARG A 3 8.04 -9.67 -5.24
CA ARG A 3 6.61 -9.48 -4.88
C ARG A 3 6.38 -8.48 -3.74
N LYS A 4 7.29 -8.45 -2.77
CA LYS A 4 7.20 -7.59 -1.57
C LYS A 4 7.25 -6.10 -1.90
N SER A 5 8.03 -5.72 -2.92
CA SER A 5 8.08 -4.34 -3.40
C SER A 5 6.81 -3.92 -4.15
N LEU A 6 6.06 -4.88 -4.70
CA LEU A 6 4.87 -4.58 -5.50
C LEU A 6 3.70 -4.12 -4.62
N GLY A 7 3.48 -4.76 -3.46
CA GLY A 7 2.38 -4.36 -2.57
C GLY A 7 2.61 -3.01 -1.92
N ILE A 8 3.85 -2.69 -1.51
CA ILE A 8 4.20 -1.36 -0.98
C ILE A 8 4.04 -0.27 -2.05
N GLY A 9 4.59 -0.49 -3.25
CA GLY A 9 4.50 0.49 -4.34
C GLY A 9 3.06 0.73 -4.78
N THR A 10 2.26 -0.32 -4.89
CA THR A 10 0.84 -0.23 -5.26
C THR A 10 0.02 0.46 -4.15
N GLY A 11 0.24 0.08 -2.89
CA GLY A 11 -0.43 0.70 -1.74
C GLY A 11 -0.14 2.19 -1.63
N LEU A 12 1.11 2.61 -1.83
CA LEU A 12 1.49 4.02 -1.84
C LEU A 12 0.80 4.79 -2.98
N ALA A 13 0.83 4.25 -4.21
CA ALA A 13 0.22 4.90 -5.36
C ALA A 13 -1.31 5.11 -5.18
N VAL A 14 -2.00 4.07 -4.70
CA VAL A 14 -3.44 4.14 -4.41
C VAL A 14 -3.71 5.09 -3.24
N GLY A 15 -2.91 5.03 -2.18
CA GLY A 15 -3.04 5.91 -1.03
C GLY A 15 -2.88 7.38 -1.37
N VAL A 16 -1.88 7.73 -2.20
CA VAL A 16 -1.70 9.09 -2.70
C VAL A 16 -2.90 9.53 -3.54
N ALA A 17 -3.38 8.68 -4.45
CA ALA A 17 -4.55 9.00 -5.27
C ALA A 17 -5.81 9.28 -4.43
N ILE A 18 -6.09 8.44 -3.42
CA ILE A 18 -7.21 8.65 -2.50
C ILE A 18 -7.00 9.92 -1.68
N GLY A 19 -5.79 10.11 -1.14
CA GLY A 19 -5.40 11.28 -0.36
C GLY A 19 -5.59 12.60 -1.10
N LEU A 20 -5.33 12.60 -2.42
CA LEU A 20 -5.59 13.75 -3.29
C LEU A 20 -7.09 14.03 -3.46
N VAL A 21 -7.93 13.00 -3.59
CA VAL A 21 -9.40 13.17 -3.74
C VAL A 21 -10.05 13.72 -2.48
N ILE A 22 -9.52 13.38 -1.30
CA ILE A 22 -10.07 13.82 -0.01
C ILE A 22 -9.35 15.06 0.56
N ASP A 23 -8.47 15.71 -0.22
CA ASP A 23 -7.61 16.83 0.19
C ASP A 23 -6.80 16.54 1.48
N ASN A 24 -6.48 15.26 1.74
CA ASN A 24 -5.70 14.82 2.87
C ASN A 24 -4.69 13.74 2.45
N ILE A 25 -3.60 14.20 1.82
CA ILE A 25 -2.50 13.37 1.35
C ILE A 25 -1.84 12.59 2.49
N GLY A 26 -1.69 13.20 3.68
CA GLY A 26 -1.07 12.54 4.82
C GLY A 26 -1.85 11.30 5.26
N MET A 27 -3.17 11.42 5.35
CA MET A 27 -4.06 10.30 5.65
C MET A 27 -4.04 9.25 4.53
N GLY A 28 -4.11 9.68 3.27
CA GLY A 28 -4.05 8.79 2.11
C GLY A 28 -2.77 7.95 2.05
N ILE A 29 -1.61 8.58 2.23
CA ILE A 29 -0.31 7.90 2.29
C ILE A 29 -0.27 6.91 3.45
N GLY A 30 -0.71 7.33 4.65
CA GLY A 30 -0.71 6.47 5.83
C GLY A 30 -1.56 5.21 5.64
N ILE A 31 -2.80 5.37 5.17
CA ILE A 31 -3.72 4.25 4.90
C ILE A 31 -3.18 3.38 3.76
N GLY A 32 -2.72 3.98 2.66
CA GLY A 32 -2.21 3.26 1.50
C GLY A 32 -0.97 2.43 1.80
N LEU A 33 -0.02 2.98 2.57
CA LEU A 33 1.14 2.22 3.04
C LEU A 33 0.73 1.08 3.98
N ALA A 34 -0.16 1.32 4.94
CA ALA A 34 -0.62 0.27 5.85
C ALA A 34 -1.26 -0.91 5.08
N LEU A 35 -2.13 -0.61 4.11
CA LEU A 35 -2.75 -1.62 3.24
C LEU A 35 -1.73 -2.33 2.34
N GLY A 36 -0.82 -1.57 1.72
CA GLY A 36 0.22 -2.14 0.85
C GLY A 36 1.17 -3.09 1.60
N ILE A 37 1.52 -2.75 2.83
CA ILE A 37 2.31 -3.62 3.71
C ILE A 37 1.50 -4.85 4.10
N ALA A 38 0.26 -4.69 4.56
CA ALA A 38 -0.60 -5.80 4.95
C ALA A 38 -0.82 -6.81 3.81
N LEU A 39 -1.10 -6.32 2.60
CA LEU A 39 -1.22 -7.17 1.41
C LEU A 39 0.09 -7.86 1.05
N SER A 40 1.23 -7.16 1.16
CA SER A 40 2.54 -7.77 0.91
C SER A 40 2.82 -8.91 1.88
N LEU A 41 2.48 -8.75 3.16
CA LEU A 41 2.65 -9.79 4.18
C LEU A 41 1.70 -10.97 3.94
N ALA A 42 0.42 -10.71 3.67
CA ALA A 42 -0.57 -11.74 3.41
C ALA A 42 -0.24 -12.60 2.17
N ILE A 43 0.35 -12.00 1.14
CA ILE A 43 0.80 -12.73 -0.06
C ILE A 43 2.09 -13.51 0.22
N ASP A 44 3.06 -12.93 0.95
CA ASP A 44 4.29 -13.63 1.36
C ASP A 44 3.97 -14.89 2.19
N GLU A 45 2.92 -14.83 3.02
CA GLU A 45 2.47 -15.94 3.86
C GLU A 45 1.80 -17.05 3.06
N LYS A 46 1.11 -16.71 1.97
CA LYS A 46 0.45 -17.70 1.10
C LYS A 46 1.39 -18.44 0.16
N ASP A 47 2.59 -17.92 -0.06
CA ASP A 47 3.66 -18.52 -0.89
C ASP A 47 4.64 -19.41 -0.07
N LYS A 48 4.40 -19.60 1.24
CA LYS A 48 5.13 -20.55 2.11
C LYS A 48 4.36 -21.85 2.29
#